data_AF-A0A9R1PNE7-F1
#
_entry.id   AF-A0A9R1PNE7-F1
#
_cell.length_a   1.000
_cell.length_b   1.000
_cell.length_c   1.000
_cell.angle_alpha   90.00
_cell.angle_beta   90.00
_cell.angle_gamma   90.00
#
_symmetry.space_group_name_H-M   'P 1'
#
loop_
_entity.id
_entity.type
_entity.pdbx_description
1 polymer ?
#
loop_
_entity_poly.entity_id
_entity_poly.type
_entity_poly.pdbx_seq_one_letter_code
_entity_poly.pdbx_strand_id
1 'polypeptide(L)'
;MEASVLAALASVIVAFILLVLPHLRKQSSSQDDQRRQLPPGSFGLPVVGQTVGLLRALRANTGEAWLRRWASEYGPISKLSLFGLPTAFLVGPAANKFLFASTALTAKSSTSFNSMVGRRNIRELVGDDHRRVRAMMVQFLKLDIVRSYVASMDDEVRHHLRAHWDGRTTVAVMPSMKSLTFGIMCTVIFRARAS
;
A
#
# COMPACT_ATOMS: atom_id res chain seq x y z
N MET A 1 5.60 -46.21 2.40
CA MET A 1 5.80 -44.79 2.74
C MET A 1 5.43 -43.88 1.56
N GLU A 2 5.86 -44.19 0.34
CA GLU A 2 5.50 -43.46 -0.89
C GLU A 2 3.98 -43.39 -1.16
N ALA A 3 3.26 -44.51 -1.11
CA ALA A 3 1.83 -44.56 -1.44
C ALA A 3 0.93 -43.74 -0.48
N SER A 4 1.27 -43.71 0.82
CA SER A 4 0.54 -42.93 1.82
C SER A 4 0.78 -41.42 1.67
N VAL A 5 2.00 -41.02 1.29
CA VAL A 5 2.32 -39.62 1.00
C VAL A 5 1.59 -39.15 -0.25
N LEU A 6 1.56 -39.97 -1.30
CA LEU A 6 0.82 -39.65 -2.54
C LEU A 6 -0.68 -39.53 -2.29
N ALA A 7 -1.28 -40.41 -1.48
CA ALA A 7 -2.69 -40.33 -1.11
C ALA A 7 -3.02 -39.07 -0.30
N ALA A 8 -2.14 -38.67 0.62
CA ALA A 8 -2.29 -37.45 1.40
C ALA A 8 -2.16 -36.18 0.53
N LEU A 9 -1.24 -36.17 -0.44
CA LEU A 9 -1.13 -35.06 -1.39
C LEU A 9 -2.36 -34.97 -2.30
N ALA A 10 -2.87 -36.10 -2.80
CA ALA A 10 -4.07 -36.14 -3.62
C ALA A 10 -5.32 -35.64 -2.85
N SER A 11 -5.49 -36.02 -1.58
CA SER A 11 -6.63 -35.56 -0.78
C SER A 11 -6.57 -34.05 -0.49
N VAL A 12 -5.37 -33.50 -0.26
CA VAL A 12 -5.17 -32.04 -0.13
C VAL A 12 -5.51 -31.32 -1.43
N ILE A 13 -5.08 -31.86 -2.58
CA ILE A 13 -5.39 -31.29 -3.90
C ILE A 13 -6.90 -31.33 -4.16
N VAL A 14 -7.58 -32.44 -3.89
CA VAL A 14 -9.03 -32.57 -4.07
C VAL A 14 -9.78 -31.62 -3.14
N ALA A 15 -9.38 -31.51 -1.86
CA ALA A 15 -9.97 -30.56 -0.92
C ALA A 15 -9.77 -29.11 -1.38
N PHE A 16 -8.59 -28.78 -1.89
CA PHE A 16 -8.30 -27.47 -2.45
C PHE A 16 -9.16 -27.18 -3.69
N ILE A 17 -9.30 -28.14 -4.60
CA ILE A 17 -10.15 -28.04 -5.80
C ILE A 17 -11.62 -27.81 -5.40
N LEU A 18 -12.14 -28.58 -4.45
CA LEU A 18 -13.52 -28.45 -3.95
C LEU A 18 -13.77 -27.10 -3.26
N LEU A 19 -12.78 -26.55 -2.57
CA LEU A 19 -12.86 -25.22 -1.95
C LEU A 19 -12.79 -24.08 -2.98
N VAL A 20 -11.99 -24.26 -4.04
CA VAL A 20 -11.70 -23.24 -5.06
C VAL A 20 -12.76 -23.16 -6.16
N LEU A 21 -13.29 -24.30 -6.63
CA LEU A 21 -14.29 -24.36 -7.71
C LEU A 21 -15.55 -23.47 -7.50
N PRO A 22 -16.23 -23.49 -6.34
CA PRO A 22 -17.42 -22.67 -6.13
C PRO A 22 -17.08 -21.18 -6.12
N HIS A 23 -15.90 -20.81 -5.61
CA HIS A 23 -15.42 -19.43 -5.66
C HIS A 23 -15.13 -18.98 -7.10
N LEU A 24 -14.47 -19.81 -7.90
CA LEU A 24 -14.20 -19.51 -9.32
C LEU A 24 -15.51 -19.33 -10.12
N ARG A 25 -16.51 -20.19 -9.89
CA ARG A 25 -17.83 -20.09 -10.54
C ARG A 25 -18.59 -18.82 -10.15
N LYS A 26 -18.58 -18.47 -8.85
CA LYS A 26 -19.23 -17.25 -8.36
C LYS A 26 -18.56 -15.97 -8.87
N GLN A 27 -17.27 -16.04 -9.13
CA GLN A 27 -16.48 -14.89 -9.59
C GLN A 27 -16.56 -14.67 -11.11
N SER A 28 -16.83 -15.73 -11.88
CA SER A 28 -16.91 -15.71 -13.35
C SER A 28 -18.30 -15.37 -13.89
N SER A 29 -19.32 -15.21 -13.04
CA SER A 29 -20.68 -14.91 -13.51
C SER A 29 -20.84 -13.43 -13.87
N SER A 30 -20.44 -13.08 -15.09
CA SER A 30 -20.72 -11.76 -15.71
C SER A 30 -22.23 -11.43 -15.72
N GLN A 31 -23.09 -12.44 -15.63
CA GLN A 31 -24.54 -12.30 -15.63
C GLN A 31 -25.10 -11.78 -14.29
N ASP A 32 -24.46 -12.11 -13.16
CA ASP A 32 -24.83 -11.56 -11.84
C ASP A 32 -24.30 -10.13 -11.66
N ASP A 33 -23.13 -9.82 -12.26
CA ASP A 33 -22.58 -8.47 -12.29
C ASP A 33 -23.46 -7.48 -13.04
N GLN A 34 -24.00 -7.88 -14.20
CA GLN A 34 -24.93 -7.05 -14.97
C GLN A 34 -26.25 -6.81 -14.20
N ARG A 35 -26.78 -7.82 -13.50
CA ARG A 35 -27.97 -7.67 -12.66
C ARG A 35 -27.74 -6.72 -11.48
N ARG A 36 -26.52 -6.68 -10.95
CA ARG A 36 -26.12 -5.84 -9.81
C ARG A 36 -25.52 -4.49 -10.21
N GLN A 37 -25.45 -4.18 -11.51
CA GLN A 37 -24.86 -2.96 -12.05
C GLN A 37 -23.43 -2.70 -11.53
N LEU A 38 -22.64 -3.77 -11.37
CA LEU A 38 -21.27 -3.65 -10.88
C LEU A 38 -20.37 -3.08 -11.98
N PRO A 39 -19.36 -2.26 -11.61
CA PRO A 39 -18.42 -1.73 -12.59
C PRO A 39 -17.61 -2.87 -13.25
N PRO A 40 -17.14 -2.65 -14.49
CA PRO A 40 -16.35 -3.63 -15.22
C PRO A 40 -15.08 -4.04 -14.46
N GLY A 41 -14.58 -5.26 -14.66
CA GLY A 41 -13.38 -5.75 -13.99
C GLY A 41 -13.45 -7.21 -13.57
N SER A 42 -12.33 -7.71 -13.05
CA SER A 42 -12.22 -9.09 -12.55
C SER A 42 -11.63 -9.12 -11.15
N PHE A 43 -12.25 -9.90 -10.27
CA PHE A 43 -11.73 -10.13 -8.92
C PHE A 43 -10.46 -11.01 -8.90
N GLY A 44 -10.02 -11.61 -10.01
CA GLY A 44 -8.74 -12.34 -10.10
C GLY A 44 -8.76 -13.78 -9.57
N LEU A 45 -7.72 -14.20 -8.84
CA LEU A 45 -7.68 -15.54 -8.24
C LEU A 45 -8.51 -15.58 -6.95
N PRO A 46 -9.08 -16.74 -6.56
CA PRO A 46 -9.78 -16.85 -5.29
C PRO A 46 -8.83 -16.56 -4.13
N VAL A 47 -9.34 -15.88 -3.11
CA VAL A 47 -8.60 -15.42 -1.91
C VAL A 47 -7.57 -14.32 -2.16
N VAL A 48 -6.73 -14.43 -3.20
CA VAL A 48 -5.60 -13.52 -3.42
C VAL A 48 -5.93 -12.39 -4.40
N GLY A 49 -6.86 -12.61 -5.30
CA GLY A 49 -7.28 -11.65 -6.31
C GLY A 49 -6.15 -11.24 -7.25
N GLN A 50 -5.99 -9.93 -7.44
CA GLN A 50 -4.94 -9.31 -8.24
C GLN A 50 -3.69 -8.93 -7.43
N THR A 51 -3.67 -9.25 -6.12
CA THR A 51 -2.65 -8.81 -5.18
C THR A 51 -1.24 -9.23 -5.57
N VAL A 52 -1.04 -10.46 -6.04
CA VAL A 52 0.30 -10.96 -6.45
C VAL A 52 0.81 -10.19 -7.67
N GLY A 53 -0.06 -9.89 -8.62
CA GLY A 53 0.27 -9.06 -9.79
C GLY A 53 0.72 -7.67 -9.37
N LEU A 54 -0.05 -7.02 -8.48
CA LEU A 54 0.29 -5.71 -7.94
C LEU A 54 1.61 -5.74 -7.15
N LEU A 55 1.82 -6.70 -6.25
CA LEU A 55 3.04 -6.79 -5.44
C LEU A 55 4.27 -7.06 -6.31
N ARG A 56 4.15 -7.88 -7.36
CA ARG A 56 5.23 -8.10 -8.33
C ARG A 56 5.57 -6.82 -9.07
N ALA A 57 4.56 -6.07 -9.52
CA ALA A 57 4.76 -4.79 -10.18
C ALA A 57 5.41 -3.76 -9.24
N LEU A 58 4.97 -3.68 -7.98
CA LEU A 58 5.60 -2.81 -6.97
C LEU A 58 7.07 -3.17 -6.73
N ARG A 59 7.39 -4.47 -6.63
CA ARG A 59 8.78 -4.94 -6.46
C ARG A 59 9.66 -4.63 -7.67
N ALA A 60 9.09 -4.67 -8.87
CA ALA A 60 9.76 -4.31 -10.11
C ALA A 60 9.71 -2.81 -10.43
N ASN A 61 9.23 -1.97 -9.51
CA ASN A 61 9.05 -0.52 -9.71
C ASN A 61 8.17 -0.15 -10.93
N THR A 62 7.20 -1.00 -11.27
CA THR A 62 6.25 -0.85 -12.39
C THR A 62 4.79 -0.79 -11.94
N GLY A 63 4.55 -0.50 -10.65
CA GLY A 63 3.20 -0.44 -10.06
C GLY A 63 2.28 0.57 -10.75
N GLU A 64 2.81 1.74 -11.13
CA GLU A 64 2.03 2.73 -11.87
C GLU A 64 1.61 2.22 -13.25
N ALA A 65 2.53 1.60 -13.99
CA ALA A 65 2.24 1.03 -15.30
C ALA A 65 1.19 -0.09 -15.20
N TRP A 66 1.24 -0.90 -14.14
CA TRP A 66 0.24 -1.92 -13.85
C TRP A 66 -1.15 -1.31 -13.63
N LEU A 67 -1.26 -0.24 -12.83
CA LEU A 67 -2.53 0.45 -12.58
C LEU A 67 -3.07 1.16 -13.83
N ARG A 68 -2.19 1.78 -14.63
CA ARG A 68 -2.57 2.41 -15.90
C ARG A 68 -3.11 1.39 -16.90
N ARG A 69 -2.47 0.22 -16.99
CA ARG A 69 -2.94 -0.88 -17.84
C ARG A 69 -4.32 -1.38 -17.41
N TRP A 70 -4.52 -1.51 -16.10
CA TRP A 70 -5.82 -1.89 -15.56
C TRP A 70 -6.91 -0.87 -15.94
N ALA A 71 -6.62 0.42 -15.76
CA ALA A 71 -7.54 1.50 -16.14
C ALA A 71 -7.80 1.55 -17.66
N SER A 72 -6.82 1.22 -18.51
CA SER A 72 -7.02 1.18 -19.96
C SER A 72 -7.87 -0.01 -20.40
N GLU A 73 -7.82 -1.13 -19.69
CA GLU A 73 -8.54 -2.36 -20.02
C GLU A 73 -9.99 -2.32 -19.53
N TYR A 74 -10.23 -1.87 -18.29
CA TYR A 74 -11.54 -1.90 -17.66
C TYR A 74 -12.20 -0.52 -17.53
N GLY A 75 -11.50 0.55 -17.87
CA GLY A 75 -11.99 1.92 -17.74
C GLY A 75 -11.68 2.58 -16.38
N PRO A 76 -12.06 3.86 -16.23
CA PRO A 76 -11.70 4.69 -15.08
C PRO A 76 -12.40 4.30 -13.77
N ILE A 77 -13.49 3.52 -13.84
CA ILE A 77 -14.20 2.97 -12.71
C ILE A 77 -14.31 1.46 -12.94
N SER A 78 -13.61 0.69 -12.13
CA SER A 78 -13.55 -0.77 -12.31
C SER A 78 -13.52 -1.51 -10.97
N LYS A 79 -13.78 -2.82 -10.99
CA LYS A 79 -13.69 -3.69 -9.81
C LYS A 79 -12.49 -4.62 -9.90
N LEU A 80 -11.84 -4.85 -8.76
CA LEU A 80 -10.84 -5.91 -8.59
C LEU A 80 -10.84 -6.41 -7.15
N SER A 81 -10.00 -7.41 -6.84
CA SER A 81 -9.72 -7.79 -5.46
C SER A 81 -8.26 -7.55 -5.12
N LEU A 82 -8.03 -6.83 -4.03
CA LEU A 82 -6.71 -6.58 -3.46
C LEU A 82 -6.73 -7.00 -1.98
N PHE A 83 -5.69 -7.71 -1.55
CA PHE A 83 -5.52 -8.23 -0.20
C PHE A 83 -6.74 -9.06 0.29
N GLY A 84 -7.38 -9.78 -0.62
CA GLY A 84 -8.58 -10.59 -0.35
C GLY A 84 -9.87 -9.78 -0.17
N LEU A 85 -9.85 -8.47 -0.42
CA LEU A 85 -11.00 -7.59 -0.29
C LEU A 85 -11.51 -7.16 -1.67
N PRO A 86 -12.84 -7.26 -1.94
CA PRO A 86 -13.45 -6.62 -3.10
C PRO A 86 -13.20 -5.11 -3.06
N THR A 87 -12.63 -4.57 -4.13
CA THR A 87 -12.14 -3.19 -4.22
C THR A 87 -12.67 -2.52 -5.48
N ALA A 88 -13.27 -1.35 -5.34
CA ALA A 88 -13.54 -0.46 -6.46
C ALA A 88 -12.30 0.40 -6.72
N PHE A 89 -11.82 0.38 -7.97
CA PHE A 89 -10.72 1.20 -8.45
C PHE A 89 -11.25 2.37 -9.25
N LEU A 90 -10.81 3.56 -8.85
CA LEU A 90 -11.32 4.83 -9.38
C LEU A 90 -10.12 5.66 -9.84
N VAL A 91 -10.16 6.13 -11.08
CA VAL A 91 -9.09 6.94 -11.69
C VAL A 91 -9.67 8.22 -12.27
N GLY A 92 -9.01 9.33 -11.98
CA GLY A 92 -9.27 10.63 -12.61
C GLY A 92 -9.73 11.71 -11.63
N PRO A 93 -9.82 12.98 -12.09
CA PRO A 93 -10.11 14.12 -11.23
C PRO A 93 -11.47 14.04 -10.53
N ALA A 94 -12.51 13.58 -11.23
CA ALA A 94 -13.85 13.43 -10.66
C ALA A 94 -13.89 12.37 -9.55
N ALA A 95 -13.21 11.24 -9.77
CA ALA A 95 -13.04 10.19 -8.76
C ALA A 95 -12.30 10.71 -7.51
N ASN A 96 -11.20 11.44 -7.71
CA ASN A 96 -10.46 12.04 -6.59
C ASN A 96 -11.33 13.02 -5.81
N LYS A 97 -12.08 13.88 -6.50
CA LYS A 97 -13.02 14.82 -5.85
C LYS A 97 -14.07 14.06 -5.04
N PHE A 98 -14.66 13.01 -5.60
CA PHE A 98 -15.62 12.16 -4.90
C PHE A 98 -15.02 11.52 -3.64
N LEU A 99 -13.83 10.92 -3.75
CA LEU A 99 -13.14 10.28 -2.64
C LEU A 99 -12.77 11.26 -1.51
N PHE A 100 -12.28 12.46 -1.86
CA PHE A 100 -11.81 13.43 -0.86
C PHE A 100 -12.91 14.36 -0.32
N ALA A 101 -14.01 14.55 -1.06
CA ALA A 101 -15.14 15.36 -0.59
C ALA A 101 -16.20 14.55 0.17
N SER A 102 -16.22 13.23 0.00
CA SER A 102 -17.19 12.37 0.67
C SER A 102 -16.80 12.14 2.13
N THR A 103 -17.68 12.52 3.05
CA THR A 103 -17.56 12.21 4.49
C THR A 103 -17.99 10.78 4.83
N ALA A 104 -18.64 10.08 3.90
CA ALA A 104 -19.11 8.70 4.08
C ALA A 104 -18.01 7.65 3.82
N LEU A 105 -16.89 8.06 3.22
CA LEU A 105 -15.78 7.17 2.90
C LEU A 105 -14.66 7.35 3.91
N THR A 106 -14.44 6.30 4.69
CA THR A 106 -13.32 6.25 5.64
C THR A 106 -12.17 5.48 5.03
N ALA A 107 -10.96 6.05 5.10
CA ALA A 107 -9.75 5.31 4.82
C ALA A 107 -9.65 4.08 5.74
N LYS A 108 -9.42 2.90 5.16
CA LYS A 108 -9.17 1.67 5.92
C LYS A 108 -7.85 1.07 5.46
N SER A 109 -7.05 0.63 6.41
CA SER A 109 -5.80 -0.07 6.12
C SER A 109 -6.05 -1.57 6.07
N SER A 110 -5.16 -2.29 5.38
CA SER A 110 -5.19 -3.75 5.40
C SER A 110 -4.85 -4.29 6.80
N THR A 111 -5.30 -5.51 7.10
CA THR A 111 -4.97 -6.20 8.34
C THR A 111 -3.47 -6.31 8.57
N SER A 112 -2.70 -6.60 7.51
CA SER A 112 -1.23 -6.68 7.55
C SER A 112 -0.57 -5.34 7.89
N PHE A 113 -1.12 -4.21 7.43
CA PHE A 113 -0.60 -2.90 7.80
C PHE A 113 -0.88 -2.61 9.28
N ASN A 114 -2.08 -2.92 9.74
CA ASN A 114 -2.50 -2.69 11.12
C ASN A 114 -1.76 -3.59 12.13
N SER A 115 -1.32 -4.79 11.74
CA SER A 115 -0.47 -5.64 12.60
C SER A 115 0.94 -5.07 12.77
N MET A 116 1.45 -4.35 11.77
CA MET A 116 2.80 -3.79 11.78
C MET A 116 2.86 -2.41 12.45
N VAL A 117 1.92 -1.52 12.13
CA VAL A 117 1.91 -0.11 12.59
C VAL A 117 1.05 0.08 13.84
N GLY A 118 0.24 -0.92 14.19
CA GLY A 118 -0.75 -0.85 15.27
C GLY A 118 -2.06 -0.22 14.82
N ARG A 119 -3.12 -0.46 15.59
CA ARG A 119 -4.50 -0.04 15.26
C ARG A 119 -4.84 1.39 15.66
N ARG A 120 -3.97 2.06 16.43
CA ARG A 120 -4.13 3.47 16.86
C ARG A 120 -3.23 4.39 16.05
N ASN A 121 -3.28 4.25 14.73
CA ASN A 121 -2.51 5.09 13.81
C ASN A 121 -3.43 6.08 13.09
N ILE A 122 -2.88 7.18 12.56
CA ILE A 122 -3.67 8.25 11.95
C ILE A 122 -4.52 7.80 10.75
N ARG A 123 -4.20 6.68 10.09
CA ARG A 123 -5.01 6.15 8.98
C ARG A 123 -6.25 5.40 9.45
N GLU A 124 -6.24 4.87 10.67
CA GLU A 124 -7.36 4.11 11.26
C GLU A 124 -8.27 4.98 12.12
N LEU A 125 -7.77 6.07 12.68
CA LEU A 125 -8.58 6.99 13.46
C LEU A 125 -9.64 7.65 12.56
N VAL A 126 -10.83 7.88 13.13
CA VAL A 126 -11.97 8.51 12.45
C VAL A 126 -12.53 9.67 13.27
N GLY A 127 -13.29 10.55 12.64
CA GLY A 127 -14.03 11.62 13.33
C GLY A 127 -13.14 12.52 14.19
N ASP A 128 -13.54 12.74 15.43
CA ASP A 128 -12.88 13.67 16.36
C ASP A 128 -11.50 13.18 16.82
N ASP A 129 -11.31 11.87 16.96
CA ASP A 129 -9.99 11.31 17.30
C ASP A 129 -8.97 11.58 16.18
N HIS A 130 -9.39 11.37 14.93
CA HIS A 130 -8.56 11.72 13.78
C HIS A 130 -8.27 13.23 13.76
N ARG A 131 -9.30 14.07 13.96
CA ARG A 131 -9.15 15.54 13.97
C ARG A 131 -8.15 15.98 15.03
N ARG A 132 -8.24 15.44 16.25
CA ARG A 132 -7.36 15.76 17.38
C ARG A 132 -5.91 15.36 17.10
N VAL A 133 -5.67 14.11 16.68
CA VAL A 133 -4.29 13.65 16.38
C VAL A 133 -3.71 14.40 15.19
N ARG A 134 -4.49 14.61 14.14
CA ARG A 134 -4.05 15.41 12.98
C ARG A 134 -3.70 16.84 13.37
N ALA A 135 -4.49 17.48 14.22
CA ALA A 135 -4.23 18.85 14.68
C ALA A 135 -2.88 18.94 15.42
N MET A 136 -2.56 17.96 16.27
CA MET A 136 -1.24 17.88 16.93
C MET A 136 -0.12 17.67 15.92
N MET A 137 -0.27 16.73 14.97
CA MET A 137 0.76 16.45 13.96
C MET A 137 1.08 17.68 13.08
N VAL A 138 0.05 18.43 12.66
CA VAL A 138 0.23 19.62 11.81
C VAL A 138 1.01 20.73 12.51
N GLN A 139 1.05 20.76 13.86
CA GLN A 139 1.87 21.74 14.57
C GLN A 139 3.36 21.61 14.25
N PHE A 140 3.86 20.39 14.04
CA PHE A 140 5.25 20.12 13.64
C PHE A 140 5.55 20.52 12.19
N LEU A 141 4.52 20.76 11.38
CA LEU A 141 4.63 21.14 9.97
C LEU A 141 4.35 22.63 9.74
N LYS A 142 4.17 23.42 10.80
CA LYS A 142 4.03 24.88 10.70
C LYS A 142 5.32 25.49 10.16
N LEU A 143 5.17 26.56 9.37
CA LEU A 143 6.28 27.22 8.68
C LEU A 143 7.46 27.56 9.62
N ASP A 144 7.17 28.16 10.78
CA ASP A 144 8.21 28.56 11.73
C ASP A 144 8.97 27.36 12.31
N ILE A 145 8.25 26.26 12.53
CA ILE A 145 8.83 25.01 13.03
C ILE A 145 9.67 24.35 11.94
N VAL A 146 9.16 24.27 10.70
CA VAL A 146 9.91 23.74 9.56
C VAL A 146 11.18 24.55 9.29
N ARG A 147 11.13 25.88 9.40
CA ARG A 147 12.31 26.74 9.29
C ARG A 147 13.36 26.41 10.35
N SER A 148 12.94 26.10 11.58
CA SER A 148 13.86 25.70 12.65
C SER A 148 14.59 24.38 12.36
N TYR A 149 14.04 23.51 11.51
CA TYR A 149 14.66 22.24 11.15
C TYR A 149 15.77 22.35 10.10
N VAL A 150 15.77 23.44 9.31
CA VAL A 150 16.67 23.58 8.15
C VAL A 150 18.15 23.43 8.53
N ALA A 151 18.58 24.08 9.62
CA ALA A 151 19.97 24.01 10.06
C ALA A 151 20.37 22.57 10.44
N SER A 152 19.54 21.89 11.24
CA SER A 152 19.81 20.50 11.64
C SER A 152 19.75 19.52 10.47
N MET A 153 18.84 19.74 9.51
CA MET A 153 18.79 18.95 8.27
C MET A 153 20.06 19.15 7.44
N ASP A 154 20.50 20.38 7.25
CA ASP A 154 21.71 20.70 6.46
C ASP A 154 22.97 20.10 7.11
N ASP A 155 23.08 20.17 8.44
CA ASP A 155 24.16 19.53 9.19
C ASP A 155 24.15 18.00 9.03
N GLU A 156 22.97 17.37 9.06
CA GLU A 156 22.82 15.93 8.84
C GLU A 156 23.20 15.52 7.42
N VAL A 157 22.77 16.29 6.41
CA VAL A 157 23.14 16.08 5.00
C VAL A 157 24.65 16.18 4.83
N ARG A 158 25.27 17.26 5.32
CA ARG A 158 26.72 17.47 5.20
C ARG A 158 27.51 16.34 5.88
N HIS A 159 27.06 15.90 7.05
CA HIS A 159 27.67 14.77 7.74
C HIS A 159 27.54 13.46 6.94
N HIS A 160 26.35 13.16 6.44
CA HIS A 160 26.09 11.94 5.68
C HIS A 160 26.92 11.84 4.41
N LEU A 161 27.05 12.96 3.68
CA LEU A 161 27.89 13.03 2.49
C LEU A 161 29.36 12.80 2.82
N ARG A 162 29.89 13.45 3.87
CA ARG A 162 31.28 13.22 4.31
C ARG A 162 31.54 11.78 4.73
N ALA A 163 30.61 11.17 5.46
CA ALA A 163 30.79 9.81 5.96
C ALA A 163 30.64 8.72 4.87
N HIS A 164 29.76 8.94 3.90
CA HIS A 164 29.34 7.88 2.98
C HIS A 164 29.70 8.11 1.51
N TRP A 165 30.03 9.35 1.11
CA TRP A 165 30.27 9.72 -0.29
C TRP A 165 31.71 10.17 -0.53
N ASP A 166 32.30 10.93 0.38
CA ASP A 166 33.67 11.44 0.22
C ASP A 166 34.67 10.29 -0.01
N GLY A 167 35.52 10.45 -1.03
CA GLY A 167 36.54 9.48 -1.41
C GLY A 167 36.02 8.20 -2.08
N ARG A 168 34.70 8.05 -2.29
CA ARG A 168 34.13 6.90 -3.00
C ARG A 168 33.93 7.19 -4.48
N THR A 169 34.42 6.29 -5.33
CA THR A 169 34.23 6.37 -6.79
C THR A 169 32.82 5.97 -7.22
N THR A 170 32.15 5.11 -6.45
CA THR A 170 30.80 4.62 -6.72
C THR A 170 29.97 4.62 -5.43
N VAL A 171 28.75 5.15 -5.51
CA VAL A 171 27.80 5.20 -4.38
C VAL A 171 26.46 4.62 -4.80
N ALA A 172 25.92 3.71 -3.99
CA ALA A 172 24.55 3.23 -4.14
C ALA A 172 23.56 4.29 -3.62
N VAL A 173 23.07 5.15 -4.51
CA VAL A 173 22.24 6.32 -4.15
C VAL A 173 20.96 5.93 -3.40
N MET A 174 20.21 4.93 -3.87
CA MET A 174 18.93 4.57 -3.24
C MET A 174 19.05 4.13 -1.77
N PRO A 175 19.94 3.19 -1.40
CA PRO A 175 20.22 2.88 0.00
C PRO A 175 20.75 4.08 0.78
N SER A 176 21.65 4.87 0.19
CA SER A 176 22.26 6.02 0.85
C SER A 176 21.22 7.09 1.21
N MET A 177 20.32 7.41 0.28
CA MET A 177 19.25 8.38 0.53
C MET A 177 18.24 7.88 1.55
N LYS A 178 17.94 6.57 1.60
CA LYS A 178 17.10 6.00 2.67
C LYS A 178 17.72 6.19 4.06
N SER A 179 19.02 5.96 4.19
CA SER A 179 19.76 6.18 5.43
C SER A 179 19.75 7.67 5.82
N LEU A 180 20.00 8.57 4.86
CA LEU A 180 19.95 10.02 5.09
C LEU A 180 18.57 10.49 5.55
N THR A 181 17.49 10.08 4.86
CA THR A 181 16.12 10.48 5.25
C THR A 181 15.76 9.95 6.65
N PHE A 182 16.22 8.75 7.01
CA PHE A 182 16.05 8.22 8.36
C PHE A 182 16.83 9.04 9.40
N GLY A 183 18.10 9.36 9.14
CA GLY A 183 18.93 10.20 10.00
C GLY A 183 18.31 11.59 10.23
N ILE A 184 17.82 12.23 9.16
CA ILE A 184 17.09 13.50 9.24
C ILE A 184 15.84 13.36 10.12
N MET A 185 15.06 12.30 9.93
CA MET A 185 13.86 12.05 10.72
C MET A 185 14.19 11.88 12.21
N CYS A 186 15.25 11.15 12.54
CA CYS A 186 15.71 10.97 13.92
C CYS A 186 16.13 12.31 14.56
N THR A 187 16.93 13.09 13.83
CA THR A 187 17.42 14.39 14.31
C THR A 187 16.28 15.38 14.51
N VAL A 188 15.33 15.45 13.59
CA VAL A 188 14.24 16.43 13.64
C VAL A 188 13.16 16.05 14.66
N ILE A 189 12.77 14.78 14.72
CA ILE A 189 11.65 14.33 15.57
C ILE A 189 12.13 14.07 17.00
N PHE A 190 13.25 13.37 17.17
CA PHE A 190 13.70 12.90 18.47
C PHE A 190 14.85 13.73 19.06
N ARG A 191 15.40 14.69 18.29
CA ARG A 191 16.66 15.36 18.66
C ARG A 191 17.78 14.37 18.99
N ALA A 192 17.76 13.21 18.35
CA ALA A 192 18.72 12.14 18.52
C ALA A 192 19.41 11.88 17.18
N ARG A 193 20.74 11.83 17.19
CA ARG A 193 21.52 11.50 15.99
C ARG A 193 21.47 9.98 15.79
N ALA A 194 21.12 9.53 14.59
CA ALA A 194 21.19 8.12 14.25
C ALA A 194 22.68 7.72 14.14
N SER A 195 23.11 6.74 14.95
CA SER A 195 24.48 6.21 14.96
C SER A 195 24.75 5.27 13.79
#